data_AF-A0A6J1BLF6-F1
#
_entry.id   AF-A0A6J1BLF6-F1
#
_cell.length_a   1.000
_cell.length_b   1.000
_cell.length_c   1.000
_cell.angle_alpha   90.00
_cell.angle_beta   90.00
_cell.angle_gamma   90.00
#
_symmetry.space_group_name_H-M   'P 1'
#
loop_
_entity.id
_entity.type
_entity.pdbx_description
1 polymer ?
#
loop_
_entity_poly.entity_id
_entity_poly.type
_entity_poly.pdbx_seq_one_letter_code
_entity_poly.pdbx_strand_id
1 'polypeptide(L)'
;MAENMNGVSADENKCSRREETLSGVLHRLVSTIIFPDASSSASTPLLKRIKISISENGPRLGEASRNTGRTVLMWTRRGSPLRALLVISVGTITLLTLTGLLVFMLFFLAATVNAIVISLLISLAAAGGFMALFFACVTAIYIGALSVAAFVISTATISAIVAVIIATGWVGFIWAVWLATKKSVALAKHSLSMTGSALSAYSPARHTRHYQESDKFSD
;
A
#
# COMPACT_ATOMS: atom_id res chain seq x y z
N MET A 1 -38.98 84.41 31.53
CA MET A 1 -40.30 83.77 31.71
C MET A 1 -40.09 82.31 31.33
N ALA A 2 -39.74 81.48 32.32
CA ALA A 2 -40.51 80.30 32.77
C ALA A 2 -40.64 79.26 31.63
N GLU A 3 -40.19 78.01 31.71
CA GLU A 3 -40.41 76.96 32.72
C GLU A 3 -39.68 75.69 32.19
N ASN A 4 -38.70 75.14 32.90
CA ASN A 4 -38.70 73.87 33.66
C ASN A 4 -38.90 72.52 32.90
N MET A 5 -37.81 71.73 32.96
CA MET A 5 -37.57 70.27 33.06
C MET A 5 -38.62 69.16 32.74
N ASN A 6 -38.02 68.02 32.36
CA ASN A 6 -38.50 66.61 32.37
C ASN A 6 -39.39 66.21 31.17
N GLY A 7 -39.23 65.07 30.49
CA GLY A 7 -38.64 63.79 30.84
C GLY A 7 -39.68 62.69 30.55
N VAL A 8 -39.24 61.53 30.05
CA VAL A 8 -39.93 60.21 30.10
C VAL A 8 -40.95 59.86 28.98
N SER A 9 -40.50 58.93 28.11
CA SER A 9 -41.11 57.67 27.65
C SER A 9 -42.52 57.55 27.03
N ALA A 10 -42.58 56.54 26.14
CA ALA A 10 -43.72 55.75 25.65
C ALA A 10 -44.42 56.26 24.38
N ASP A 11 -44.20 55.63 23.21
CA ASP A 11 -44.73 54.34 22.73
C ASP A 11 -46.08 54.52 22.01
N GLU A 12 -46.08 54.40 20.67
CA GLU A 12 -47.22 53.85 19.93
C GLU A 12 -46.86 53.55 18.46
N ASN A 13 -46.58 52.26 18.22
CA ASN A 13 -47.16 51.45 17.15
C ASN A 13 -47.81 52.16 15.95
N LYS A 14 -47.22 51.98 14.76
CA LYS A 14 -48.00 51.67 13.54
C LYS A 14 -47.31 50.61 12.70
N CYS A 15 -47.76 49.39 12.94
CA CYS A 15 -47.65 48.23 12.07
C CYS A 15 -48.08 48.60 10.64
N SER A 16 -47.17 48.52 9.66
CA SER A 16 -47.53 48.26 8.26
C SER A 16 -46.86 46.98 7.81
N ARG A 17 -47.57 45.91 8.14
CA ARG A 17 -47.56 44.56 7.58
C ARG A 17 -47.57 44.59 6.03
N ARG A 18 -46.86 43.63 5.42
CA ARG A 18 -46.83 43.24 3.98
C ARG A 18 -45.86 44.08 3.14
N GLU A 19 -44.87 43.53 2.44
CA GLU A 19 -44.81 42.23 1.78
C GLU A 19 -43.40 41.63 1.89
N GLU A 20 -43.32 40.44 2.48
CA GLU A 20 -42.14 39.57 2.43
C GLU A 20 -41.95 39.10 0.99
N THR A 21 -41.39 39.96 0.15
CA THR A 21 -41.17 39.65 -1.26
C THR A 21 -39.92 38.79 -1.43
N LEU A 22 -40.04 37.78 -2.28
CA LEU A 22 -38.98 36.85 -2.71
C LEU A 22 -37.66 37.57 -3.06
N SER A 23 -37.78 38.79 -3.61
CA SER A 23 -36.68 39.69 -3.93
C SER A 23 -35.86 40.11 -2.71
N GLY A 24 -36.49 40.36 -1.56
CA GLY A 24 -35.79 40.71 -0.32
C GLY A 24 -34.99 39.54 0.25
N VAL A 25 -35.52 38.32 0.12
CA VAL A 25 -34.84 37.10 0.57
C VAL A 25 -33.68 36.76 -0.37
N LEU A 26 -33.88 36.86 -1.68
CA LEU A 26 -32.81 36.66 -2.68
C LEU A 26 -31.71 37.71 -2.57
N HIS A 27 -32.06 38.99 -2.42
CA HIS A 27 -31.08 40.05 -2.25
C HIS A 27 -30.27 39.88 -0.96
N ARG A 28 -30.91 39.41 0.13
CA ARG A 28 -30.22 39.10 1.39
C ARG A 28 -29.31 37.88 1.26
N LEU A 29 -29.72 36.86 0.50
CA LEU A 29 -28.89 35.68 0.24
C LEU A 29 -27.66 36.03 -0.62
N VAL A 30 -27.85 36.86 -1.64
CA VAL A 30 -26.79 37.36 -2.52
C VAL A 30 -25.85 38.32 -1.78
N SER A 31 -26.38 39.23 -0.95
CA SER A 31 -25.56 40.17 -0.19
C SER A 31 -24.70 39.47 0.87
N THR A 32 -25.22 38.44 1.54
CA THR A 32 -24.45 37.65 2.53
C THR A 32 -23.38 36.77 1.88
N ILE A 33 -23.55 36.41 0.61
CA ILE A 33 -22.54 35.65 -0.15
C ILE A 33 -21.45 36.57 -0.72
N ILE A 34 -21.78 37.81 -1.09
CA ILE A 34 -20.87 38.74 -1.78
C ILE A 34 -20.16 39.73 -0.83
N PHE A 35 -20.79 40.17 0.26
CA PHE A 35 -20.20 41.10 1.24
C PHE A 35 -20.35 40.56 2.68
N PRO A 36 -19.27 40.04 3.30
CA PRO A 36 -19.33 39.57 4.68
C PRO A 36 -19.36 40.74 5.67
N ASP A 37 -20.33 40.74 6.59
CA ASP A 37 -20.29 41.58 7.79
C ASP A 37 -19.10 41.16 8.67
N ALA A 38 -18.29 42.16 9.04
CA ALA A 38 -16.98 42.04 9.67
C ALA A 38 -17.01 41.59 11.15
N SER A 39 -18.00 40.81 11.59
CA SER A 39 -18.20 40.54 13.03
C SER A 39 -18.36 39.07 13.44
N SER A 40 -18.13 38.08 12.56
CA SER A 40 -18.02 36.69 13.03
C SER A 40 -16.92 35.88 12.34
N SER A 41 -15.72 36.04 12.89
CA SER A 41 -14.65 35.07 13.08
C SER A 41 -14.56 33.91 12.08
N ALA A 42 -13.56 34.05 11.21
CA ALA A 42 -12.63 33.04 10.71
C ALA A 42 -13.07 31.56 10.72
N SER A 43 -13.05 30.96 9.53
CA SER A 43 -12.94 29.51 9.29
C SER A 43 -14.19 28.64 9.53
N THR A 44 -15.27 28.92 8.81
CA THR A 44 -16.28 27.88 8.53
C THR A 44 -16.39 27.65 7.03
N PRO A 45 -16.13 26.41 6.54
CA PRO A 45 -16.02 26.14 5.10
C PRO A 45 -17.35 26.46 4.40
N LEU A 46 -17.26 27.13 3.25
CA LEU A 46 -18.42 27.65 2.50
C LEU A 46 -19.49 26.58 2.25
N LEU A 47 -19.08 25.34 2.02
CA LEU A 47 -19.98 24.19 1.84
C LEU A 47 -20.82 23.86 3.07
N LYS A 48 -20.28 24.04 4.28
CA LYS A 48 -21.01 23.79 5.54
C LYS A 48 -22.05 24.87 5.78
N ARG A 49 -21.75 26.13 5.42
CA ARG A 49 -22.70 27.25 5.46
C ARG A 49 -23.78 27.14 4.39
N ILE A 50 -23.43 26.75 3.16
CA ILE A 50 -24.40 26.48 2.09
C ILE A 50 -25.33 25.33 2.49
N LYS A 51 -24.79 24.25 3.05
CA LYS A 51 -25.58 23.10 3.53
C LYS A 51 -26.54 23.48 4.66
N ILE A 52 -26.10 24.28 5.64
CA ILE A 52 -26.97 24.78 6.73
C ILE A 52 -28.06 25.69 6.15
N SER A 53 -27.69 26.63 5.28
CA SER A 53 -28.63 27.56 4.65
C SER A 53 -29.65 26.87 3.75
N ILE A 54 -29.27 25.81 3.02
CA ILE A 54 -30.19 24.96 2.25
C ILE A 54 -31.08 24.11 3.16
N SER A 55 -30.57 23.58 4.27
CA SER A 55 -31.37 22.77 5.19
C SER A 55 -32.44 23.61 5.90
N GLU A 56 -32.16 24.88 6.14
CA GLU A 56 -33.05 25.79 6.85
C GLU A 56 -34.04 26.52 5.91
N ASN A 57 -33.61 26.85 4.68
CA ASN A 57 -34.46 27.55 3.70
C ASN A 57 -35.16 26.62 2.70
N GLY A 58 -34.73 25.36 2.58
CA GLY A 58 -35.34 24.36 1.71
C GLY A 58 -36.86 24.19 1.90
N PRO A 59 -37.36 23.96 3.13
CA PRO A 59 -38.81 23.86 3.36
C PRO A 59 -39.54 25.18 3.07
N ARG A 60 -38.90 26.32 3.34
CA ARG A 60 -39.48 27.66 3.10
C ARG A 60 -39.61 27.99 1.62
N LEU A 61 -38.67 27.54 0.78
CA LEU A 61 -38.76 27.66 -0.68
C LEU A 61 -39.87 26.77 -1.25
N GLY A 62 -40.03 25.56 -0.72
CA GLY A 62 -41.12 24.66 -1.07
C GLY A 62 -42.49 25.24 -0.74
N GLU A 63 -42.64 25.85 0.44
CA GLU A 63 -43.87 26.50 0.88
C GLU A 63 -44.18 27.77 0.07
N ALA A 64 -43.18 28.62 -0.19
CA ALA A 64 -43.34 29.82 -1.01
C ALA A 64 -43.72 29.49 -2.46
N SER A 65 -43.12 28.43 -3.04
CA SER A 65 -43.48 27.91 -4.36
C SER A 65 -44.92 27.42 -4.40
N ARG A 66 -45.34 26.60 -3.42
CA ARG A 66 -46.72 26.08 -3.34
C ARG A 66 -47.75 27.19 -3.14
N ASN A 67 -47.44 28.22 -2.34
CA ASN A 67 -48.33 29.36 -2.12
C ASN A 67 -48.47 30.24 -3.38
N THR A 68 -47.38 30.47 -4.09
CA THR A 68 -47.38 31.19 -5.38
C THR A 68 -48.19 30.42 -6.42
N GLY A 69 -47.99 29.10 -6.52
CA GLY A 69 -48.77 28.24 -7.41
C GLY A 69 -50.27 28.28 -7.11
N ARG A 70 -50.67 28.27 -5.84
CA ARG A 70 -52.08 28.41 -5.43
C ARG A 70 -52.66 29.77 -5.80
N THR A 71 -51.89 30.84 -5.64
CA THR A 71 -52.32 32.21 -5.97
C THR A 71 -52.53 32.37 -7.47
N VAL A 72 -51.61 31.85 -8.29
CA VAL A 72 -51.74 31.84 -9.75
C VAL A 72 -52.93 30.97 -10.18
N LEU A 73 -53.09 29.78 -9.61
CA LEU A 73 -54.24 28.90 -9.91
C LEU A 73 -55.59 29.55 -9.58
N MET A 74 -55.71 30.21 -8.42
CA MET A 74 -56.93 30.94 -8.06
C MET A 74 -57.16 32.14 -8.97
N TRP A 75 -56.11 32.86 -9.36
CA TRP A 75 -56.18 33.99 -10.29
C TRP A 75 -56.63 33.56 -11.69
N THR A 76 -56.12 32.44 -12.18
CA THR A 76 -56.53 31.85 -13.46
C THR A 76 -57.97 31.34 -13.42
N ARG A 77 -58.43 30.82 -12.27
CA ARG A 77 -59.79 30.30 -12.09
C ARG A 77 -60.86 31.39 -11.88
N ARG A 78 -60.46 32.61 -11.49
CA ARG A 78 -61.36 33.75 -11.21
C ARG A 78 -61.41 34.80 -12.33
N GLY A 79 -60.67 34.61 -13.42
CA GLY A 79 -60.54 35.56 -14.54
C GLY A 79 -61.14 35.06 -15.87
N SER A 80 -61.26 35.99 -16.83
CA SER A 80 -61.76 35.77 -18.20
C SER A 80 -60.94 34.71 -18.98
N PRO A 81 -61.56 33.89 -19.87
CA PRO A 81 -60.91 32.80 -20.61
C PRO A 81 -59.64 33.20 -21.40
N LEU A 82 -59.48 34.48 -21.77
CA LEU A 82 -58.27 34.99 -22.41
C LEU A 82 -57.02 34.92 -21.51
N ARG A 83 -57.19 35.09 -20.18
CA ARG A 83 -56.08 34.99 -19.22
C ARG A 83 -55.61 33.54 -19.05
N ALA A 84 -56.55 32.59 -19.10
CA ALA A 84 -56.23 31.17 -19.03
C ALA A 84 -55.42 30.72 -20.27
N LEU A 85 -55.82 31.15 -21.47
CA LEU A 85 -55.09 30.84 -22.70
C LEU A 85 -53.69 31.47 -22.72
N LEU A 86 -53.53 32.70 -22.24
CA LEU A 86 -52.23 33.36 -22.15
C LEU A 86 -51.31 32.62 -21.17
N VAL A 87 -51.80 32.27 -19.98
CA VAL A 87 -51.03 31.49 -18.98
C VAL A 87 -50.64 30.12 -19.51
N ILE A 88 -51.54 29.44 -20.24
CA ILE A 88 -51.21 28.15 -20.86
C ILE A 88 -50.14 28.31 -21.93
N SER A 89 -50.21 29.34 -22.79
CA SER A 89 -49.26 29.57 -23.86
C SER A 89 -47.87 29.99 -23.34
N VAL A 90 -47.82 30.96 -22.43
CA VAL A 90 -46.57 31.36 -21.78
C VAL A 90 -46.01 30.23 -20.93
N GLY A 91 -46.88 29.48 -20.24
CA GLY A 91 -46.52 28.30 -19.47
C GLY A 91 -45.91 27.20 -20.32
N THR A 92 -46.50 26.87 -21.48
CA THR A 92 -45.94 25.85 -22.38
C THR A 92 -44.62 26.30 -22.97
N ILE A 93 -44.49 27.54 -23.43
CA ILE A 93 -43.20 28.07 -23.92
C ILE A 93 -42.14 27.99 -22.82
N THR A 94 -42.47 28.38 -21.59
CA THR A 94 -41.56 28.31 -20.43
C THR A 94 -41.20 26.87 -20.07
N LEU A 95 -42.16 25.95 -20.12
CA LEU A 95 -41.90 24.52 -19.89
C LEU A 95 -41.02 23.92 -20.99
N LEU A 96 -41.24 24.30 -22.26
CA LEU A 96 -40.41 23.87 -23.37
C LEU A 96 -38.97 24.40 -23.22
N THR A 97 -38.79 25.68 -22.90
CA THR A 97 -37.46 26.26 -22.69
C THR A 97 -36.77 25.66 -21.47
N LEU A 98 -37.48 25.47 -20.36
CA LEU A 98 -36.94 24.83 -19.16
C LEU A 98 -36.55 23.37 -19.42
N THR A 99 -37.37 22.64 -20.18
CA THR A 99 -37.05 21.26 -20.58
C THR A 99 -35.81 21.22 -21.47
N GLY A 100 -35.70 22.14 -22.44
CA GLY A 100 -34.51 22.26 -23.28
C GLY A 100 -33.24 22.58 -22.49
N LEU A 101 -33.31 23.56 -21.58
CA LEU A 101 -32.19 23.89 -20.68
C LEU A 101 -31.83 22.73 -19.75
N LEU A 102 -32.83 21.99 -19.25
CA LEU A 102 -32.62 20.84 -18.39
C LEU A 102 -31.91 19.71 -19.13
N VAL A 103 -32.31 19.40 -20.36
CA VAL A 103 -31.63 18.42 -21.22
C VAL A 103 -30.21 18.87 -21.54
N PHE A 104 -30.00 20.16 -21.87
CA PHE A 104 -28.67 20.71 -22.12
C PHE A 104 -27.75 20.60 -20.89
N MET A 105 -28.26 20.96 -19.71
CA MET A 105 -27.53 20.81 -18.45
C MET A 105 -27.19 19.34 -18.16
N LEU A 106 -28.12 18.43 -18.43
CA LEU A 106 -27.90 16.99 -18.23
C LEU A 106 -26.84 16.45 -19.19
N PHE A 107 -26.82 16.92 -20.45
CA PHE A 107 -25.78 16.59 -21.42
C PHE A 107 -24.42 17.12 -20.99
N PHE A 108 -24.32 18.37 -20.55
CA PHE A 108 -23.06 18.93 -20.06
C PHE A 108 -22.58 18.22 -18.80
N LEU A 109 -23.49 17.85 -17.90
CA LEU A 109 -23.19 17.06 -16.72
C LEU A 109 -22.67 15.68 -17.10
N ALA A 110 -23.32 14.99 -18.04
CA ALA A 110 -22.86 13.72 -18.58
C ALA A 110 -21.49 13.86 -19.25
N ALA A 111 -21.26 14.92 -20.02
CA ALA A 111 -19.98 15.23 -20.64
C ALA A 111 -18.88 15.47 -19.59
N THR A 112 -19.19 16.20 -18.52
CA THR A 112 -18.26 16.48 -17.41
C THR A 112 -17.92 15.21 -16.65
N VAL A 113 -18.92 14.39 -16.31
CA VAL A 113 -18.70 13.08 -15.66
C VAL A 113 -17.86 12.18 -16.56
N ASN A 114 -18.17 12.12 -17.86
CA ASN A 114 -17.39 11.36 -18.82
C ASN A 114 -15.93 11.84 -18.90
N ALA A 115 -15.71 13.16 -18.94
CA ALA A 115 -14.37 13.75 -18.90
C ALA A 115 -13.62 13.36 -17.62
N ILE A 116 -14.28 13.43 -16.44
CA ILE A 116 -13.70 13.00 -15.16
C ILE A 116 -13.33 11.52 -15.20
N VAL A 117 -14.21 10.64 -15.69
CA VAL A 117 -13.95 9.20 -15.79
C VAL A 117 -12.74 8.93 -16.67
N ILE A 118 -12.66 9.55 -17.85
CA ILE A 118 -11.53 9.39 -18.77
C ILE A 118 -10.23 9.92 -18.15
N SER A 119 -10.26 11.07 -17.49
CA SER A 119 -9.11 11.64 -16.78
C SER A 119 -8.65 10.77 -15.60
N LEU A 120 -9.59 10.14 -14.87
CA LEU A 120 -9.25 9.19 -13.82
C LEU A 120 -8.68 7.90 -14.39
N LEU A 121 -9.22 7.38 -15.49
CA LEU A 121 -8.70 6.18 -16.16
C LEU A 121 -7.29 6.41 -16.69
N ILE A 122 -7.00 7.56 -17.32
CA ILE A 122 -5.65 7.86 -17.81
C ILE A 122 -4.67 8.02 -16.63
N SER A 123 -5.09 8.67 -15.55
CA SER A 123 -4.26 8.82 -14.35
C SER A 123 -4.02 7.47 -13.66
N LEU A 124 -5.04 6.64 -13.55
CA LEU A 124 -4.95 5.30 -12.97
C LEU A 124 -4.13 4.35 -13.85
N ALA A 125 -4.24 4.46 -15.18
CA ALA A 125 -3.40 3.71 -16.10
C ALA A 125 -1.92 4.13 -15.99
N ALA A 126 -1.64 5.43 -15.86
CA ALA A 126 -0.29 5.92 -15.65
C ALA A 126 0.30 5.47 -14.30
N ALA A 127 -0.43 5.68 -13.20
CA ALA A 127 -0.01 5.28 -11.86
C ALA A 127 0.06 3.75 -11.70
N GLY A 128 -0.96 3.04 -12.18
CA GLY A 128 -1.06 1.58 -12.15
C GLY A 128 -0.01 0.92 -13.05
N GLY A 129 0.26 1.48 -14.23
CA GLY A 129 1.34 1.03 -15.11
C GLY A 129 2.71 1.16 -14.44
N PHE A 130 2.97 2.28 -13.75
CA PHE A 130 4.19 2.46 -12.99
C PHE A 130 4.31 1.47 -11.82
N MET A 131 3.22 1.25 -11.06
CA MET A 131 3.19 0.25 -9.98
C MET A 131 3.42 -1.17 -10.49
N ALA A 132 2.85 -1.52 -11.65
CA ALA A 132 3.03 -2.83 -12.28
C ALA A 132 4.49 -3.04 -12.73
N LEU A 133 5.11 -2.04 -13.37
CA LEU A 133 6.54 -2.11 -13.74
C LEU A 133 7.45 -2.21 -12.52
N PHE A 134 7.18 -1.43 -11.47
CA PHE A 134 7.94 -1.51 -10.24
C PHE A 134 7.85 -2.91 -9.61
N PHE A 135 6.64 -3.44 -9.48
CA PHE A 135 6.43 -4.78 -8.92
C PHE A 135 7.07 -5.88 -9.78
N ALA A 136 6.96 -5.78 -11.11
CA ALA A 136 7.61 -6.70 -12.04
C ALA A 136 9.13 -6.64 -11.90
N CYS A 137 9.71 -5.44 -11.77
CA CYS A 137 11.14 -5.25 -11.58
C CYS A 137 11.62 -5.86 -10.26
N VAL A 138 10.92 -5.59 -9.14
CA VAL A 138 11.21 -6.19 -7.84
C VAL A 138 11.12 -7.72 -7.90
N THR A 139 10.09 -8.25 -8.57
CA THR A 139 9.90 -9.68 -8.77
C THR A 139 11.03 -10.29 -9.59
N ALA A 140 11.45 -9.65 -10.68
CA ALA A 140 12.58 -10.09 -11.51
C ALA A 140 13.90 -10.08 -10.72
N ILE A 141 14.16 -9.03 -9.94
CA ILE A 141 15.34 -8.96 -9.05
C ILE A 141 15.29 -10.07 -8.00
N TYR A 142 14.12 -10.32 -7.39
CA TYR A 142 13.93 -11.38 -6.40
C TYR A 142 14.20 -12.77 -6.99
N ILE A 143 13.63 -13.06 -8.16
CA ILE A 143 13.86 -14.33 -8.88
C ILE A 143 15.33 -14.45 -9.28
N GLY A 144 15.95 -13.36 -9.74
CA GLY A 144 17.37 -13.32 -10.06
C GLY A 144 18.25 -13.63 -8.85
N ALA A 145 17.96 -13.02 -7.70
CA ALA A 145 18.67 -13.28 -6.45
C ALA A 145 18.51 -14.75 -5.99
N LEU A 146 17.29 -15.30 -6.07
CA LEU A 146 17.04 -16.72 -5.79
C LEU A 146 17.84 -17.62 -6.74
N SER A 147 17.89 -17.29 -8.04
CA SER A 147 18.66 -18.03 -9.03
C SER A 147 20.16 -18.00 -8.74
N VAL A 148 20.70 -16.84 -8.39
CA VAL A 148 22.12 -16.69 -8.02
C VAL A 148 22.43 -17.47 -6.75
N ALA A 149 21.58 -17.38 -5.73
CA ALA A 149 21.74 -18.13 -4.49
C ALA A 149 21.73 -19.66 -4.76
N ALA A 150 20.78 -20.14 -5.55
CA ALA A 150 20.73 -21.55 -5.95
C ALA A 150 21.99 -21.98 -6.72
N PHE A 151 22.48 -21.14 -7.63
CA PHE A 151 23.71 -21.40 -8.37
C PHE A 151 24.94 -21.48 -7.45
N VAL A 152 25.08 -20.54 -6.50
CA VAL A 152 26.17 -20.53 -5.52
C VAL A 152 26.11 -21.76 -4.62
N ILE A 153 24.94 -22.12 -4.10
CA ILE A 153 24.75 -23.32 -3.26
C ILE A 153 25.11 -24.58 -4.05
N SER A 154 24.65 -24.69 -5.31
CA SER A 154 24.97 -25.82 -6.17
C SER A 154 26.48 -25.92 -6.43
N THR A 155 27.12 -24.79 -6.76
CA THR A 155 28.56 -24.74 -7.03
C THR A 155 29.37 -25.10 -5.78
N ALA A 156 28.98 -24.57 -4.62
CA ALA A 156 29.62 -24.87 -3.33
C ALA A 156 29.45 -26.35 -2.94
N THR A 157 28.30 -26.94 -3.23
CA THR A 157 28.04 -28.36 -2.96
C THR A 157 28.89 -29.26 -3.86
N ILE A 158 28.95 -28.97 -5.16
CA ILE A 158 29.78 -29.72 -6.11
C ILE A 158 31.27 -29.57 -5.75
N SER A 159 31.73 -28.35 -5.45
CA SER A 159 33.12 -28.12 -5.06
C SER A 159 33.47 -28.83 -3.74
N ALA A 160 32.57 -28.85 -2.76
CA ALA A 160 32.74 -29.60 -1.52
C ALA A 160 32.84 -31.11 -1.77
N ILE A 161 31.98 -31.69 -2.63
CA ILE A 161 32.05 -33.11 -2.98
C ILE A 161 33.40 -33.45 -3.62
N VAL A 162 33.85 -32.63 -4.58
CA VAL A 162 35.16 -32.82 -5.23
C VAL A 162 36.30 -32.71 -4.21
N ALA A 163 36.26 -31.72 -3.33
CA ALA A 163 37.26 -31.55 -2.27
C ALA A 163 37.32 -32.75 -1.32
N VAL A 164 36.16 -33.28 -0.91
CA VAL A 164 36.08 -34.48 -0.07
C VAL A 164 36.65 -35.69 -0.79
N ILE A 165 36.32 -35.92 -2.07
CA ILE A 165 36.87 -37.03 -2.85
C ILE A 165 38.40 -36.94 -2.95
N ILE A 166 38.94 -35.74 -3.21
CA ILE A 166 40.39 -35.51 -3.26
C ILE A 166 41.01 -35.80 -1.89
N ALA A 167 40.45 -35.26 -0.81
CA ALA A 167 40.96 -35.45 0.54
C ALA A 167 40.93 -36.93 0.97
N THR A 168 39.80 -37.62 0.78
CA THR A 168 39.66 -39.05 1.07
C THR A 168 40.59 -39.89 0.19
N GLY A 169 40.73 -39.54 -1.09
CA GLY A 169 41.67 -40.19 -2.01
C GLY A 169 43.12 -40.08 -1.55
N TRP A 170 43.55 -38.89 -1.09
CA TRP A 170 44.89 -38.67 -0.53
C TRP A 170 45.14 -39.47 0.74
N VAL A 171 44.19 -39.47 1.68
CA VAL A 171 44.30 -40.25 2.92
C VAL A 171 44.40 -41.75 2.59
N GLY A 172 43.56 -42.25 1.69
CA GLY A 172 43.60 -43.63 1.22
C GLY A 172 44.93 -43.99 0.56
N PHE A 173 45.46 -43.09 -0.29
CA PHE A 173 46.75 -43.26 -0.95
C PHE A 173 47.92 -43.35 0.04
N ILE A 174 47.96 -42.44 1.03
CA ILE A 174 48.99 -42.46 2.08
C ILE A 174 48.93 -43.77 2.87
N TRP A 175 47.73 -44.24 3.20
CA TRP A 175 47.55 -45.49 3.93
C TRP A 175 48.02 -46.71 3.11
N ALA A 176 47.75 -46.72 1.81
CA ALA A 176 48.21 -47.76 0.89
C ALA A 176 49.74 -47.79 0.75
N VAL A 177 50.39 -46.63 0.57
CA VAL A 177 51.86 -46.52 0.51
C VAL A 177 52.49 -46.98 1.83
N TRP A 178 51.91 -46.61 2.97
CA TRP A 178 52.37 -47.04 4.28
C TRP A 178 52.26 -48.56 4.46
N LEU A 179 51.14 -49.16 4.06
CA LEU A 179 50.94 -50.61 4.07
C LEU A 179 51.91 -51.34 3.14
N ALA A 180 52.12 -50.83 1.93
CA ALA A 180 53.07 -51.38 0.98
C ALA A 180 54.49 -51.37 1.55
N THR A 181 54.89 -50.27 2.20
CA THR A 181 56.19 -50.13 2.86
C THR A 181 56.31 -51.06 4.08
N LYS A 182 55.26 -51.17 4.91
CA LYS A 182 55.24 -52.13 6.02
C LYS A 182 55.38 -53.57 5.53
N LYS A 183 54.68 -53.94 4.45
CA LYS A 183 54.79 -55.27 3.85
C LYS A 183 56.16 -55.50 3.23
N SER A 184 56.73 -54.53 2.52
CA SER A 184 58.06 -54.69 1.93
C SER A 184 59.15 -54.81 3.00
N VAL A 185 59.06 -54.03 4.09
CA VAL A 185 59.96 -54.17 5.25
C VAL A 185 59.75 -55.50 5.97
N ALA A 186 58.51 -55.98 6.13
CA ALA A 186 58.24 -57.28 6.73
C ALA A 186 58.81 -58.43 5.89
N LEU A 187 58.66 -58.38 4.57
CA LEU A 187 59.28 -59.34 3.65
C LEU A 187 60.81 -59.25 3.70
N ALA A 188 61.39 -58.06 3.74
CA ALA A 188 62.83 -57.88 3.90
C ALA A 188 63.34 -58.44 5.24
N LYS A 189 62.60 -58.23 6.34
CA LYS A 189 62.92 -58.82 7.64
C LYS A 189 62.81 -60.35 7.62
N HIS A 190 61.82 -60.90 6.93
CA HIS A 190 61.68 -62.36 6.79
C HIS A 190 62.80 -62.95 5.93
N SER A 191 63.21 -62.27 4.86
CA SER A 191 64.36 -62.67 4.03
C SER A 191 65.68 -62.55 4.80
N LEU A 192 65.88 -61.49 5.60
CA LEU A 192 67.06 -61.35 6.46
C LEU A 192 67.06 -62.37 7.60
N SER A 193 65.90 -62.72 8.16
CA SER A 193 65.78 -63.81 9.13
C SER A 193 66.07 -65.15 8.48
N MET A 194 65.56 -65.44 7.28
CA MET A 194 65.75 -66.74 6.63
C MET A 194 67.18 -66.92 6.09
N THR A 195 67.84 -65.83 5.66
CA THR A 195 69.26 -65.83 5.28
C THR A 195 70.19 -65.73 6.50
N GLY A 196 69.80 -65.03 7.56
CA GLY A 196 70.53 -64.96 8.83
C GLY A 196 70.44 -66.25 9.66
N SER A 197 69.32 -66.98 9.57
CA SER A 197 69.15 -68.31 10.16
C SER A 197 70.00 -69.38 9.47
N ALA A 198 70.42 -69.18 8.22
CA ALA A 198 71.42 -70.03 7.57
C ALA A 198 72.86 -69.71 8.02
N LEU A 199 73.15 -68.48 8.46
CA LEU A 199 74.46 -68.11 9.01
C LEU A 199 74.61 -68.43 10.52
N SER A 200 73.52 -68.43 11.30
CA SER A 200 73.59 -68.78 12.74
C SER A 200 73.60 -70.29 13.02
N ALA A 201 73.36 -71.14 12.03
CA ALA A 201 73.46 -72.60 12.15
C ALA A 201 74.90 -73.13 11.98
N TYR A 202 75.89 -72.23 11.82
CA TYR A 202 77.31 -72.57 11.83
C TYR A 202 78.04 -71.83 12.97
N SER A 203 77.58 -72.03 14.21
CA SER A 203 78.43 -71.85 15.39
C SER A 203 78.68 -73.23 15.99
N PRO A 204 79.92 -73.75 15.96
CA PRO A 204 80.20 -75.08 16.45
C PRO A 204 80.11 -75.09 17.98
N ALA A 205 79.30 -76.00 18.50
CA ALA A 205 79.42 -76.48 19.86
C ALA A 205 80.84 -77.03 20.09
N ARG A 206 81.71 -76.21 20.67
CA ARG A 206 82.84 -76.65 21.50
C ARG A 206 82.96 -75.72 22.70
N HIS A 207 82.11 -75.99 23.69
CA HIS A 207 82.36 -75.61 25.07
C HIS A 207 82.14 -76.85 25.94
N THR A 208 83.20 -77.66 26.01
CA THR A 208 83.40 -78.70 27.00
C THR A 208 83.47 -78.06 28.38
N ARG A 209 82.44 -78.29 29.20
CA ARG A 209 82.45 -78.01 30.63
C ARG A 209 82.43 -79.35 31.36
N HIS A 210 83.58 -79.77 31.88
CA HIS A 210 83.69 -80.58 33.09
C HIS A 210 85.13 -80.55 33.60
N TYR A 211 85.41 -79.57 34.47
CA TYR A 211 86.41 -79.70 35.51
C TYR A 211 85.59 -79.77 36.80
N GLN A 212 85.54 -80.95 37.40
CA GLN A 212 85.07 -81.17 38.77
C GLN A 212 86.25 -81.76 39.53
N GLU A 213 86.93 -80.86 40.24
CA GLU A 213 87.64 -81.02 41.51
C GLU A 213 87.97 -82.45 41.99
N SER A 214 89.25 -82.75 42.13
CA SER A 214 89.74 -83.68 43.15
C SER A 214 91.09 -83.18 43.67
N ASP A 215 90.99 -82.42 44.75
CA ASP A 215 92.07 -81.96 45.60
C ASP A 215 92.62 -83.13 46.43
N LYS A 216 93.94 -83.10 46.66
CA LYS A 216 94.74 -83.71 47.75
C LYS A 216 94.38 -85.07 48.38
N PHE A 217 95.31 -86.01 48.15
CA PHE A 217 96.08 -86.79 49.14
C PHE A 217 95.81 -86.54 50.64
N SER A 218 95.35 -87.59 51.34
CA SER A 218 95.75 -87.93 52.72
C SER A 218 95.58 -89.43 52.93
N ASP A 219 96.66 -90.04 53.43
CA ASP A 219 96.93 -91.43 53.86
C ASP A 219 96.87 -92.60 52.86
#